data_AF-A0A5J6SPQ8-F1
#
_entry.id   AF-A0A5J6SPQ8-F1
#
_cell.length_a   1.000
_cell.length_b   1.000
_cell.length_c   1.000
_cell.angle_alpha   90.00
_cell.angle_beta   90.00
_cell.angle_gamma   90.00
#
_symmetry.space_group_name_H-M   'P 1'
#
loop_
_entity.id
_entity.type
_entity.pdbx_description
1 polymer ?
#
loop_
_entity_poly.entity_id
_entity_poly.type
_entity_poly.pdbx_seq_one_letter_code
_entity_poly.pdbx_strand_id
1 'polypeptide(L)'
;MGKISFFSGIGLIALSGILFTVERFISVFQYASESFPVRLNGSGSFPSEPSMPGIFDNFFVGILLILGLVLLVFGTIKIFSDKR
;
A
#
# COMPACT_ATOMS: atom_id res chain seq x y z
N MET A 1 7.96 -18.11 19.54
CA MET A 1 8.45 -16.96 18.71
C MET A 1 8.02 -17.05 17.23
N GLY A 2 8.14 -18.19 16.53
CA GLY A 2 7.83 -18.27 15.08
C GLY A 2 6.39 -17.88 14.70
N LYS A 3 5.40 -18.28 15.51
CA LYS A 3 3.99 -17.89 15.33
C LYS A 3 3.78 -16.37 15.43
N ILE A 4 4.43 -15.71 16.38
CA ILE A 4 4.32 -14.26 16.58
C ILE A 4 4.91 -13.54 15.36
N SER A 5 6.11 -13.90 14.91
CA SER A 5 6.74 -13.33 13.71
C SER A 5 5.86 -13.53 12.47
N PHE A 6 5.24 -14.69 12.32
CA PHE A 6 4.33 -14.97 11.20
C PHE A 6 3.10 -14.06 11.20
N PHE A 7 2.37 -13.97 12.33
CA PHE A 7 1.19 -13.11 12.43
C PHE A 7 1.52 -11.62 12.33
N SER A 8 2.64 -11.18 12.93
CA SER A 8 3.13 -9.81 12.77
C SER A 8 3.50 -9.52 11.31
N GLY A 9 4.12 -10.47 10.60
CA GLY A 9 4.43 -10.33 9.18
C GLY A 9 3.19 -10.10 8.32
N ILE A 10 2.13 -10.91 8.53
CA ILE A 10 0.84 -10.73 7.87
C ILE A 10 0.23 -9.36 8.19
N GLY A 11 0.27 -8.94 9.45
CA GLY A 11 -0.26 -7.64 9.88
C GLY A 11 0.42 -6.47 9.18
N LEU A 12 1.75 -6.51 9.05
CA LEU A 12 2.51 -5.46 8.37
C LEU A 12 2.24 -5.43 6.85
N ILE A 13 2.10 -6.59 6.20
CA ILE A 13 1.73 -6.67 4.79
C ILE A 13 0.32 -6.11 4.58
N ALA A 14 -0.64 -6.47 5.44
CA ALA A 14 -2.00 -5.97 5.36
C ALA A 14 -2.05 -4.45 5.56
N LEU A 15 -1.31 -3.92 6.54
CA LEU A 15 -1.22 -2.48 6.78
C LEU A 15 -0.61 -1.73 5.59
N SER A 16 0.46 -2.27 4.99
CA SER A 16 1.07 -1.73 3.77
C SER A 16 0.05 -1.69 2.63
N GLY A 17 -0.70 -2.77 2.41
CA GLY A 17 -1.74 -2.83 1.38
C GLY A 17 -2.88 -1.83 1.61
N ILE A 18 -3.30 -1.62 2.86
CA ILE A 18 -4.32 -0.62 3.22
C ILE A 18 -3.79 0.79 2.90
N LEU A 19 -2.58 1.11 3.34
CA LEU A 19 -1.96 2.43 3.08
C LEU A 19 -1.86 2.69 1.57
N PHE A 20 -1.34 1.74 0.81
CA PHE A 20 -1.24 1.85 -0.65
C PHE A 20 -2.61 2.07 -1.33
N THR A 21 -3.64 1.38 -0.84
CA THR A 21 -5.01 1.53 -1.36
C THR A 21 -5.58 2.90 -1.06
N VAL A 22 -5.38 3.40 0.16
CA VAL A 22 -5.84 4.73 0.59
C VAL A 22 -5.15 5.82 -0.23
N GLU A 23 -3.85 5.70 -0.50
CA GLU A 23 -3.12 6.66 -1.32
C GLU A 23 -3.69 6.77 -2.74
N ARG A 24 -3.90 5.62 -3.40
CA ARG A 24 -4.50 5.61 -4.74
C ARG A 24 -5.93 6.12 -4.73
N PHE A 25 -6.69 5.85 -3.68
CA PHE A 25 -8.03 6.41 -3.50
C PHE A 25 -7.98 7.94 -3.40
N ILE A 26 -7.06 8.50 -2.62
CA ILE A 26 -6.87 9.95 -2.50
C ILE A 26 -6.48 10.56 -3.85
N SER A 27 -5.57 9.95 -4.60
CA SER A 27 -5.16 10.44 -5.93
C SER A 27 -6.34 10.48 -6.91
N VAL A 28 -7.19 9.46 -6.90
CA VAL A 28 -8.41 9.44 -7.74
C VAL A 28 -9.41 10.50 -7.26
N PHE A 29 -9.57 10.68 -5.96
CA PHE A 29 -10.45 11.70 -5.40
C PHE A 29 -9.98 13.12 -5.76
N GLN A 30 -8.68 13.41 -5.64
CA GLN A 30 -8.08 14.68 -6.04
C GLN A 30 -8.30 14.93 -7.54
N TYR A 31 -7.98 13.96 -8.38
CA TYR A 31 -8.21 14.04 -9.82
C TYR A 31 -9.68 14.34 -10.16
N ALA A 32 -10.63 13.66 -9.50
CA ALA A 32 -12.05 13.91 -9.70
C ALA A 32 -12.43 15.33 -9.27
N SER A 33 -11.91 15.81 -8.13
CA SER A 33 -12.18 17.15 -7.60
C SER A 33 -11.65 18.28 -8.49
N GLU A 34 -10.52 18.07 -9.17
CA GLU A 34 -9.94 19.05 -10.09
C GLU A 34 -10.60 18.99 -11.48
N SER A 35 -10.98 17.79 -11.93
CA SER A 35 -11.57 17.60 -13.26
C SER A 35 -13.04 18.02 -13.35
N PHE A 36 -13.83 17.82 -12.30
CA PHE A 36 -15.27 18.11 -12.31
C PHE A 36 -15.59 19.60 -12.54
N PRO A 37 -14.99 20.55 -11.81
CA PRO A 37 -15.27 21.99 -11.96
C PRO A 37 -14.87 22.52 -13.34
N VAL A 38 -13.76 22.03 -13.89
CA VAL A 38 -13.26 22.44 -15.22
C VAL A 38 -14.19 21.93 -16.32
N ARG A 39 -14.68 20.68 -16.21
CA ARG A 39 -15.66 20.12 -17.15
C ARG A 39 -17.01 20.86 -17.12
N LEU A 40 -17.42 21.37 -15.96
CA LEU A 40 -18.66 22.13 -15.81
C LEU A 40 -18.55 23.57 -16.32
N ASN A 41 -17.40 24.23 -16.13
CA ASN A 41 -17.17 25.62 -16.54
C ASN A 41 -16.67 25.79 -17.98
N GLY A 42 -16.40 24.69 -18.71
CA GLY A 42 -16.05 24.70 -20.13
C GLY A 42 -14.72 25.39 -20.47
N SER A 43 -13.94 25.81 -19.47
CA SER A 43 -12.68 26.52 -19.64
C SER A 43 -11.67 26.05 -18.59
N GLY A 44 -10.51 25.56 -19.06
CA GLY A 44 -9.41 25.08 -18.22
C GLY A 44 -8.75 23.82 -18.78
N SER A 45 -7.51 23.58 -18.37
CA SER A 45 -6.78 22.33 -18.62
C SER A 45 -6.89 21.47 -17.36
N PHE A 46 -7.27 20.22 -17.51
CA PHE A 46 -7.24 19.22 -16.44
C PHE A 46 -6.34 18.05 -16.84
N PRO A 47 -5.75 17.32 -15.89
CA PRO A 47 -4.94 16.15 -16.21
C PRO A 47 -5.76 15.14 -17.02
N SER A 48 -5.16 14.42 -17.97
CA SER A 48 -5.85 13.34 -18.69
C SER A 48 -6.01 12.08 -17.82
N GLU A 49 -5.18 11.95 -16.80
CA GLU A 49 -5.11 10.79 -15.93
C GLU A 49 -4.74 11.18 -14.48
N PRO A 50 -5.23 10.42 -13.48
CA PRO A 50 -4.82 10.60 -12.10
C PRO A 50 -3.35 10.21 -11.92
N SER A 51 -2.58 11.00 -11.20
CA SER A 51 -1.22 10.66 -10.78
C SER A 51 -1.26 9.54 -9.73
N MET A 52 -1.22 8.28 -10.16
CA MET A 52 -1.28 7.14 -9.27
C MET A 52 0.09 6.86 -8.63
N PRO A 53 0.22 6.93 -7.30
CA PRO A 53 1.47 6.61 -6.64
C PRO A 53 1.83 5.13 -6.81
N GLY A 54 3.12 4.88 -7.03
CA GLY A 54 3.75 3.57 -7.03
C GLY A 54 3.97 3.03 -5.61
N ILE A 55 4.28 1.75 -5.52
CA ILE A 55 4.43 1.02 -4.24
C ILE A 55 5.58 1.58 -3.38
N PHE A 56 6.59 2.18 -4.02
CA PHE A 56 7.78 2.72 -3.37
C PHE A 56 7.80 4.25 -3.29
N ASP A 57 6.74 4.91 -3.74
CA ASP A 57 6.64 6.38 -3.63
C ASP A 57 6.36 6.79 -2.18
N ASN A 58 5.69 5.92 -1.41
CA ASN A 58 5.60 6.05 0.04
C ASN A 58 6.59 5.11 0.74
N PHE A 59 7.53 5.72 1.46
CA PHE A 59 8.51 5.01 2.28
C PHE A 59 7.87 4.03 3.28
N PHE A 60 6.74 4.38 3.90
CA PHE A 60 6.04 3.52 4.85
C PHE A 60 5.42 2.30 4.17
N VAL A 61 4.81 2.45 2.99
CA VAL A 61 4.26 1.32 2.23
C VAL A 61 5.35 0.32 1.92
N GLY A 62 6.48 0.80 1.37
CA GLY A 62 7.63 -0.03 1.03
C GLY A 62 8.25 -0.74 2.23
N ILE A 63 8.57 0.00 3.32
CA ILE A 63 9.25 -0.58 4.48
C ILE A 63 8.36 -1.60 5.23
N LEU A 64 7.05 -1.33 5.34
CA LEU A 64 6.10 -2.25 5.97
C LEU A 64 5.94 -3.52 5.15
N LEU A 65 5.92 -3.42 3.82
CA LEU A 65 5.88 -4.57 2.94
C LEU A 65 7.14 -5.44 3.09
N ILE A 66 8.33 -4.82 3.03
CA ILE A 66 9.60 -5.54 3.16
C ILE A 66 9.73 -6.21 4.53
N LEU A 67 9.49 -5.47 5.62
CA LEU A 67 9.53 -6.01 6.98
C LEU A 67 8.51 -7.13 7.18
N GLY A 68 7.30 -6.95 6.64
CA GLY A 68 6.25 -7.94 6.68
C GLY A 68 6.65 -9.24 5.99
N LEU A 69 7.23 -9.15 4.79
CA LEU A 69 7.74 -10.30 4.04
C LEU A 69 8.89 -11.01 4.79
N VAL A 70 9.84 -10.25 5.33
CA VAL A 70 10.96 -10.82 6.11
C VAL A 70 10.45 -11.58 7.33
N LEU A 71 9.52 -11.00 8.08
CA LEU A 71 8.93 -11.65 9.26
C LEU A 71 8.07 -12.87 8.91
N LEU A 72 7.36 -12.82 7.79
CA LEU A 72 6.58 -13.96 7.30
C LEU A 72 7.49 -15.12 6.91
N VAL A 73 8.57 -14.86 6.17
CA VAL A 73 9.57 -15.88 5.79
C VAL A 73 10.23 -16.47 7.02
N PHE A 74 10.74 -15.63 7.93
CA PHE A 74 11.38 -16.08 9.17
C PHE A 74 10.40 -16.86 10.07
N GLY A 75 9.17 -16.36 10.21
CA GLY A 75 8.11 -17.02 10.96
C GLY A 75 7.79 -18.40 10.40
N THR A 76 7.65 -18.50 9.08
CA THR A 76 7.42 -19.76 8.36
C THR A 76 8.55 -20.76 8.59
N ILE A 77 9.80 -20.37 8.34
CA ILE A 77 10.97 -21.23 8.53
C ILE A 77 11.02 -21.76 9.96
N LYS A 78 10.81 -20.87 10.94
CA LYS A 78 10.85 -21.26 12.36
C LYS A 78 9.73 -22.24 12.71
N ILE A 79 8.51 -22.04 12.21
CA ILE A 79 7.37 -22.95 12.46
C ILE A 79 7.64 -24.34 11.88
N PHE A 80 8.23 -24.44 10.69
CA PHE A 80 8.57 -25.73 10.07
C PHE A 80 9.75 -26.42 10.74
N SER A 81 10.75 -25.66 11.20
CA SER A 81 11.91 -26.21 11.92
C SER A 81 11.56 -26.73 13.31
N ASP A 82 10.63 -26.08 14.01
CA ASP A 82 10.18 -26.47 15.37
C ASP A 82 9.27 -27.72 15.37
N LYS A 83 8.85 -28.17 14.17
CA LYS A 83 8.02 -29.36 13.97
C LYS A 83 8.81 -30.64 13.64
N ARG A 84 10.11 -30.55 13.35
CA ARG A 84 11.01 -31.70 13.19
C ARG A 84 11.71 -31.99 14.50
#